data_AF-A0A954VJM3-F1
#
_entry.id   AF-A0A954VJM3-F1
#
_cell.length_a   1.000
_cell.length_b   1.000
_cell.length_c   1.000
_cell.angle_alpha   90.00
_cell.angle_beta   90.00
_cell.angle_gamma   90.00
#
_symmetry.space_group_name_H-M   'P 1'
#
loop_
_entity.id
_entity.type
_entity.pdbx_description
1 polymer ?
#
loop_
_entity_poly.entity_id
_entity_poly.type
_entity_poly.pdbx_seq_one_letter_code
_entity_poly.pdbx_strand_id
1 'polypeptide(L)'
;MQLAQLDRLTFFRHLFVCCTFVFVPSCLVPSSLGQGVATTQPSEKESPSSPKIATVTLTNADGNELTVSNRMASWQLGKTLAVAVIMKARGGDEEEYQSGLKNASLIASALKVELPKPPQLQSLSDIWSGREFIAGKEDSVSARLNSKQSSDCSALCRLSADIFFSGLLYDPSEQPNAPDDLQAGINRMLVQNLKINFVNSEFANANNPLQAILPLIELIENNKQSDSKVNLAALNALQGLLAEEFEAAAASASESPTAPLAANPLDAEAKKVAQRFLSEREKARELTLDLKPTREACNKLLKEDVADEVFKFYDEQYGSSEMVIAPSHEHQDVILLGVPSDDLIAGTKAARQFPGGYQAVGPHLQSGHRIYQFSFVRPGEELGLRFDGLVKIDGHWYLFPKLWRAVK
;
A
#
# COMPACT_ATOMS: atom_id res chain seq x y z
N MET A 1 -14.31 7.40 -51.89
CA MET A 1 -15.34 8.40 -51.51
C MET A 1 -15.87 8.03 -50.14
N GLN A 2 -15.58 8.90 -49.17
CA GLN A 2 -16.29 9.21 -47.92
C GLN A 2 -16.96 8.08 -47.11
N LEU A 3 -16.33 7.74 -45.98
CA LEU A 3 -16.96 7.83 -44.66
C LEU A 3 -15.87 8.13 -43.64
N ALA A 4 -15.88 9.38 -43.17
CA ALA A 4 -14.91 9.92 -42.24
C ALA A 4 -15.63 10.41 -40.98
N GLN A 5 -14.94 10.27 -39.85
CA GLN A 5 -15.07 11.03 -38.60
C GLN A 5 -16.30 10.75 -37.72
N LEU A 6 -16.16 9.73 -36.85
CA LEU A 6 -16.63 9.87 -35.48
C LEU A 6 -15.57 10.62 -34.67
N ASP A 7 -16.01 11.66 -33.97
CA ASP A 7 -15.20 12.50 -33.10
C ASP A 7 -14.65 11.70 -31.91
N ARG A 8 -13.33 11.74 -31.73
CA ARG A 8 -12.60 11.05 -30.65
C ARG A 8 -13.02 11.55 -29.26
N LEU A 9 -13.56 12.77 -29.13
CA LEU A 9 -14.04 13.29 -27.85
C LEU A 9 -15.30 12.58 -27.34
N THR A 10 -16.18 12.14 -28.24
CA THR A 10 -17.44 11.46 -27.85
C THR A 10 -17.18 10.04 -27.35
N PHE A 11 -16.17 9.36 -27.94
CA PHE A 11 -15.74 8.04 -27.49
C PHE A 11 -15.12 8.07 -26.09
N PHE A 12 -14.30 9.10 -25.79
CA PHE A 12 -13.71 9.27 -24.46
C PHE A 12 -14.72 9.71 -23.40
N ARG A 13 -15.74 10.51 -23.76
CA ARG A 13 -16.82 10.87 -22.83
C ARG A 13 -17.66 9.67 -22.38
N HIS A 14 -17.86 8.67 -23.24
CA HIS A 14 -18.58 7.43 -22.85
C HIS A 14 -17.69 6.44 -22.10
N LEU A 15 -16.39 6.40 -22.39
CA LEU A 15 -15.44 5.56 -21.64
C LEU A 15 -15.25 6.08 -20.20
N PHE A 16 -15.31 7.40 -20.00
CA PHE A 16 -15.16 8.01 -18.68
C PHE A 16 -16.39 7.85 -17.76
N VAL A 17 -17.59 7.72 -18.32
CA VAL A 17 -18.82 7.45 -17.53
C VAL A 17 -18.92 5.98 -17.11
N CYS A 18 -18.31 5.05 -17.86
CA CYS A 18 -18.34 3.62 -17.53
C CYS A 18 -17.26 3.19 -16.52
N CYS A 19 -16.09 3.82 -16.50
CA CYS A 19 -14.98 3.39 -15.63
C CYS A 19 -15.12 3.83 -14.15
N THR A 20 -15.95 4.82 -13.84
CA THR A 20 -16.19 5.26 -12.45
C THR A 20 -17.19 4.39 -11.70
N PHE A 21 -17.85 3.43 -12.37
CA PHE A 21 -18.93 2.61 -11.79
C PHE A 21 -18.59 1.12 -11.61
N VAL A 22 -17.37 0.68 -11.92
CA VAL A 22 -17.03 -0.76 -11.88
C VAL A 22 -15.72 -0.99 -11.13
N PHE A 23 -15.81 -1.04 -9.79
CA PHE A 23 -15.12 -1.98 -8.87
C PHE A 23 -15.12 -1.46 -7.41
N VAL A 24 -16.30 -1.17 -6.87
CA VAL A 24 -16.67 -1.32 -5.45
C VAL A 24 -18.15 -1.74 -5.50
N PRO A 25 -18.62 -2.75 -4.74
CA PRO A 25 -20.04 -3.10 -4.78
C PRO A 25 -20.86 -1.85 -4.42
N SER A 26 -21.77 -1.45 -5.31
CA SER A 26 -22.71 -0.33 -5.19
C SER A 26 -23.75 -0.53 -4.07
N CYS A 27 -23.41 -1.24 -3.00
CA CYS A 27 -24.31 -1.65 -1.93
C CYS A 27 -24.07 -0.89 -0.62
N LEU A 28 -23.22 0.15 -0.58
CA LEU A 28 -22.85 0.80 0.69
C LEU A 28 -23.03 2.32 0.76
N VAL A 29 -23.61 2.99 -0.23
CA VAL A 29 -23.97 4.41 -0.10
C VAL A 29 -25.33 4.70 -0.74
N PRO A 30 -26.38 4.93 0.07
CA PRO A 30 -27.61 5.54 -0.41
C PRO A 30 -27.34 6.99 -0.78
N SER A 31 -27.89 7.45 -1.91
CA SER A 31 -27.72 8.79 -2.48
C SER A 31 -28.24 9.93 -1.61
N SER A 32 -28.86 9.61 -0.46
CA SER A 32 -29.25 10.58 0.56
C SER A 32 -29.15 9.95 1.96
N LEU A 33 -28.49 10.65 2.87
CA LEU A 33 -28.58 10.37 4.30
C LEU A 33 -29.70 11.26 4.87
N GLY A 34 -30.66 10.63 5.55
CA GLY A 34 -31.76 11.33 6.24
C GLY A 34 -31.29 11.96 7.55
N GLN A 35 -32.19 12.70 8.20
CA GLN A 35 -31.96 13.20 9.57
C GLN A 35 -31.96 12.02 10.55
N GLY A 36 -30.78 11.49 10.88
CA GLY A 36 -30.61 10.38 11.84
C GLY A 36 -30.02 10.84 13.17
N VAL A 37 -30.46 10.20 14.27
CA VAL A 37 -29.95 10.42 15.63
C VAL A 37 -28.81 9.43 15.90
N ALA A 38 -27.64 9.94 16.32
CA ALA A 38 -26.51 9.10 16.68
C ALA A 38 -26.65 8.58 18.12
N THR A 39 -26.66 7.26 18.29
CA THR A 39 -26.69 6.62 19.61
C THR A 39 -25.42 5.82 19.83
N THR A 40 -24.79 5.97 20.99
CA THR A 40 -23.62 5.18 21.40
C THR A 40 -24.10 4.20 22.48
N GLN A 41 -24.16 2.90 22.17
CA GLN A 41 -24.48 1.88 23.17
C GLN A 41 -23.22 1.10 23.58
N PRO A 42 -22.94 0.95 24.88
CA PRO A 42 -22.00 -0.06 25.34
C PRO A 42 -22.65 -1.45 25.20
N SER A 43 -22.02 -2.33 24.43
CA SER A 43 -22.39 -3.75 24.36
C SER A 43 -22.19 -4.40 25.74
N GLU A 44 -23.29 -4.86 26.34
CA GLU A 44 -23.29 -5.64 27.59
C GLU A 44 -23.24 -7.14 27.26
N LYS A 45 -22.23 -7.80 27.84
CA LYS A 45 -21.85 -9.22 27.75
C LYS A 45 -20.93 -9.58 26.58
N GLU A 46 -19.62 -9.46 26.79
CA GLU A 46 -18.64 -10.35 26.15
C GLU A 46 -17.25 -10.30 26.82
N SER A 47 -16.50 -11.39 26.62
CA SER A 47 -15.27 -11.83 27.30
C SER A 47 -14.11 -10.80 27.31
N PRO A 48 -13.30 -10.72 28.40
CA PRO A 48 -12.30 -9.66 28.62
C PRO A 48 -11.02 -9.71 27.76
N SER A 49 -10.88 -10.60 26.78
CA SER A 49 -9.58 -10.85 26.11
C SER A 49 -9.41 -10.29 24.69
N SER A 50 -10.37 -9.52 24.16
CA SER A 50 -10.28 -8.95 22.80
C SER A 50 -10.29 -7.41 22.83
N PRO A 51 -9.41 -6.72 22.08
CA PRO A 51 -9.44 -5.26 22.00
C PRO A 51 -10.76 -4.79 21.39
N LYS A 52 -11.52 -3.99 22.15
CA LYS A 52 -12.80 -3.43 21.70
C LYS A 52 -12.55 -2.43 20.58
N ILE A 53 -13.02 -2.74 19.37
CA ILE A 53 -13.04 -1.79 18.26
C ILE A 53 -14.25 -0.89 18.46
N ALA A 54 -14.03 0.42 18.65
CA ALA A 54 -15.11 1.38 18.73
C ALA A 54 -15.82 1.50 17.37
N THR A 55 -17.15 1.43 17.38
CA THR A 55 -18.00 1.51 16.19
C THR A 55 -18.99 2.66 16.30
N VAL A 56 -19.38 3.19 15.14
CA VAL A 56 -20.41 4.21 14.96
C VAL A 56 -21.50 3.66 14.07
N THR A 57 -22.76 3.86 14.45
CA THR A 57 -23.92 3.52 13.63
C THR A 57 -24.43 4.76 12.91
N LEU A 58 -24.52 4.68 11.58
CA LEU A 58 -25.05 5.72 10.70
C LEU A 58 -26.41 5.25 10.16
N THR A 59 -27.42 6.12 10.18
CA THR A 59 -28.74 5.79 9.61
C THR A 59 -28.90 6.47 8.26
N ASN A 60 -29.34 5.74 7.24
CA ASN A 60 -29.61 6.33 5.93
C ASN A 60 -31.00 7.01 5.84
N ALA A 61 -31.33 7.61 4.70
CA ALA A 61 -32.64 8.24 4.49
C ALA A 61 -33.83 7.27 4.58
N ASP A 62 -33.61 5.99 4.33
CA ASP A 62 -34.63 4.94 4.41
C ASP A 62 -34.78 4.35 5.83
N GLY A 63 -34.01 4.84 6.81
CA GLY A 63 -34.02 4.32 8.19
C GLY A 63 -33.11 3.10 8.41
N ASN A 64 -32.31 2.69 7.44
CA ASN A 64 -31.38 1.58 7.57
C ASN A 64 -30.14 1.99 8.36
N GLU A 65 -29.77 1.18 9.35
CA GLU A 65 -28.58 1.37 10.17
C GLU A 65 -27.34 0.68 9.55
N LEU A 66 -26.23 1.42 9.50
CA LEU A 66 -24.92 0.96 9.07
C LEU A 66 -23.92 1.15 10.20
N THR A 67 -23.42 0.07 10.78
CA THR A 67 -22.38 0.13 11.82
C THR A 67 -21.00 0.01 11.20
N VAL A 68 -20.18 1.05 11.36
CA VAL A 68 -18.80 1.12 10.85
C VAL A 68 -17.81 1.32 11.99
N SER A 69 -16.55 0.94 11.79
CA SER A 69 -15.50 1.26 12.78
C SER A 69 -15.21 2.77 12.82
N ASN A 70 -14.80 3.29 13.98
CA ASN A 70 -14.41 4.71 14.12
C ASN A 70 -13.37 5.15 13.08
N ARG A 71 -12.39 4.28 12.77
CA ARG A 71 -11.34 4.56 11.77
C ARG A 71 -11.93 4.78 10.38
N MET A 72 -12.90 3.94 9.99
CA MET A 72 -13.58 4.05 8.71
C MET A 72 -14.44 5.32 8.66
N ALA A 73 -15.16 5.63 9.74
CA ALA A 73 -15.96 6.86 9.83
C ALA A 73 -15.09 8.13 9.74
N SER A 74 -13.93 8.18 10.42
CA SER A 74 -13.01 9.31 10.35
C SER A 74 -12.41 9.50 8.95
N TRP A 75 -12.03 8.40 8.28
CA TRP A 75 -11.54 8.47 6.90
C TRP A 75 -12.62 9.00 5.94
N GLN A 76 -13.86 8.53 6.11
CA GLN A 76 -14.98 8.98 5.30
C GLN A 76 -15.30 10.46 5.53
N LEU A 77 -15.22 10.95 6.77
CA LEU A 77 -15.38 12.37 7.09
C LEU A 77 -14.37 13.25 6.33
N GLY A 78 -13.09 12.87 6.37
CA GLY A 78 -12.02 13.59 5.67
C GLY A 78 -12.25 13.64 4.15
N LYS A 79 -12.64 12.50 3.56
CA LYS A 79 -12.96 12.41 2.13
C LYS A 79 -14.13 13.30 1.73
N THR A 80 -15.22 13.27 2.49
CA THR A 80 -16.42 14.08 2.20
C THR A 80 -16.15 15.58 2.30
N LEU A 81 -15.39 16.02 3.31
CA LEU A 81 -14.98 17.43 3.44
C LEU A 81 -14.08 17.87 2.29
N ALA A 82 -13.10 17.04 1.90
CA ALA A 82 -12.20 17.36 0.80
C ALA A 82 -12.95 17.55 -0.52
N VAL A 83 -13.90 16.66 -0.83
CA VAL A 83 -14.73 16.75 -2.05
C VAL A 83 -15.57 18.03 -2.05
N ALA A 84 -16.23 18.36 -0.93
CA ALA A 84 -17.03 19.57 -0.83
C ALA A 84 -16.18 20.85 -1.05
N VAL A 85 -15.00 20.93 -0.44
CA VAL A 85 -14.08 22.07 -0.62
C VAL A 85 -13.60 22.18 -2.06
N ILE A 86 -13.24 21.06 -2.70
CA ILE A 86 -12.83 21.03 -4.12
C ILE A 86 -13.96 21.52 -5.02
N MET A 87 -15.19 21.05 -4.80
CA MET A 87 -16.36 21.47 -5.56
C MET A 87 -16.56 22.98 -5.45
N LYS A 88 -16.51 23.54 -4.24
CA LYS A 88 -16.65 24.98 -4.03
C LYS A 88 -15.53 25.79 -4.68
N ALA A 89 -14.28 25.35 -4.56
CA ALA A 89 -13.12 26.03 -5.13
C ALA A 89 -13.14 26.07 -6.67
N ARG A 90 -13.77 25.08 -7.31
CA ARG A 90 -13.90 25.00 -8.78
C ARG A 90 -15.12 25.75 -9.34
N GLY A 91 -15.83 26.52 -8.50
CA GLY A 91 -17.10 27.13 -8.89
C GLY A 91 -18.20 26.10 -9.18
N GLY A 92 -18.10 24.92 -8.57
CA GLY A 92 -19.13 23.89 -8.63
C GLY A 92 -20.45 24.35 -8.04
N ASP A 93 -21.50 23.58 -8.31
CA ASP A 93 -22.85 23.92 -7.91
C ASP A 93 -22.98 24.06 -6.38
N GLU A 94 -23.67 25.12 -5.94
CA GLU A 94 -23.85 25.41 -4.52
C GLU A 94 -24.64 24.28 -3.84
N GLU A 95 -25.56 23.64 -4.56
CA GLU A 95 -26.34 22.52 -4.03
C GLU A 95 -25.47 21.30 -3.73
N GLU A 96 -24.51 20.97 -4.61
CA GLU A 96 -23.55 19.88 -4.38
C GLU A 96 -22.59 20.17 -3.22
N TYR A 97 -22.11 21.41 -3.11
CA TYR A 97 -21.28 21.84 -1.98
C TYR A 97 -22.03 21.70 -0.64
N GLN A 98 -23.26 22.22 -0.57
CA GLN A 98 -24.09 22.13 0.63
C GLN A 98 -24.46 20.68 0.97
N SER A 99 -24.70 19.84 -0.05
CA SER A 99 -24.90 18.40 0.13
C SER A 99 -23.66 17.71 0.75
N GLY A 100 -22.47 18.05 0.26
CA GLY A 100 -21.20 17.57 0.82
C GLY A 100 -21.00 17.99 2.28
N LEU A 101 -21.25 19.25 2.62
CA LEU A 101 -21.18 19.74 4.00
C LEU A 101 -22.20 19.06 4.92
N LYS A 102 -23.42 18.84 4.44
CA LYS A 102 -24.47 18.13 5.19
C LYS A 102 -24.04 16.70 5.52
N ASN A 103 -23.47 15.99 4.56
CA ASN A 103 -22.95 14.64 4.77
C ASN A 103 -21.78 14.61 5.76
N ALA A 104 -20.84 15.56 5.66
CA ALA A 104 -19.76 15.69 6.62
C ALA A 104 -20.29 15.96 8.04
N SER A 105 -21.30 16.81 8.19
CA SER A 105 -21.91 17.13 9.49
C SER A 105 -22.56 15.91 10.17
N LEU A 106 -23.20 15.04 9.38
CA LEU A 106 -23.78 13.79 9.89
C LEU A 106 -22.70 12.85 10.42
N ILE A 107 -21.61 12.66 9.66
CA ILE A 107 -20.49 11.80 10.07
C ILE A 107 -19.80 12.38 11.32
N ALA A 108 -19.58 13.70 11.36
CA ALA A 108 -18.96 14.38 12.48
C ALA A 108 -19.82 14.28 13.77
N SER A 109 -21.13 14.45 13.64
CA SER A 109 -22.08 14.27 14.75
C SER A 109 -22.03 12.84 15.30
N ALA A 110 -21.96 11.85 14.41
CA ALA A 110 -21.86 10.44 14.79
C ALA A 110 -20.52 10.11 15.47
N LEU A 111 -19.44 10.80 15.09
CA LEU A 111 -18.12 10.74 15.75
C LEU A 111 -18.01 11.61 17.01
N LYS A 112 -19.03 12.42 17.34
CA LYS A 112 -18.99 13.45 18.40
C LYS A 112 -17.84 14.46 18.20
N VAL A 113 -17.58 14.83 16.95
CA VAL A 113 -16.58 15.83 16.56
C VAL A 113 -17.32 17.08 16.10
N GLU A 114 -16.97 18.24 16.65
CA GLU A 114 -17.50 19.51 16.17
C GLU A 114 -16.81 19.89 14.86
N LEU A 115 -17.62 20.06 13.80
CA LEU A 115 -17.10 20.69 12.60
C LEU A 115 -16.92 22.19 12.84
N PRO A 116 -15.81 22.77 12.38
CA PRO A 116 -15.70 24.21 12.36
C PRO A 116 -16.73 24.82 11.42
N LYS A 117 -17.13 26.06 11.72
CA LYS A 117 -17.93 26.83 10.77
C LYS A 117 -17.12 26.94 9.47
N PRO A 118 -17.70 26.62 8.30
CA PRO A 118 -16.98 26.76 7.05
C PRO A 118 -16.53 28.22 6.93
N PRO A 119 -15.25 28.48 6.61
CA PRO A 119 -14.82 29.84 6.37
C PRO A 119 -15.64 30.42 5.23
N GLN A 120 -16.09 31.68 5.38
CA GLN A 120 -16.59 32.42 4.23
C GLN A 120 -15.38 32.74 3.35
N LEU A 121 -15.04 31.82 2.45
CA LEU A 121 -13.91 31.98 1.54
C LEU A 121 -14.30 33.04 0.51
N GLN A 122 -13.87 34.28 0.74
CA GLN A 122 -14.07 35.40 -0.18
C GLN A 122 -12.76 35.78 -0.89
N SER A 123 -11.61 35.28 -0.44
CA SER A 123 -10.29 35.58 -0.97
C SER A 123 -9.27 34.44 -0.82
N LEU A 124 -8.19 34.46 -1.60
CA LEU A 124 -7.07 33.50 -1.52
C LEU A 124 -6.34 33.54 -0.17
N SER A 125 -6.35 34.68 0.56
CA SER A 125 -5.81 34.75 1.93
C SER A 125 -6.64 33.97 2.96
N ASP A 126 -7.93 33.78 2.69
CA ASP A 126 -8.81 32.96 3.55
C ASP A 126 -8.48 31.47 3.41
N ILE A 127 -7.98 31.06 2.25
CA ILE A 127 -7.54 29.69 1.95
C ILE A 127 -6.22 29.38 2.67
N TRP A 128 -5.29 30.35 2.75
CA TRP A 128 -4.04 30.20 3.50
C TRP A 128 -4.27 30.16 5.02
N SER A 129 -5.23 30.93 5.55
CA SER A 129 -5.64 30.85 6.95
C SER A 129 -6.25 29.48 7.31
N GLY A 130 -6.86 28.81 6.33
CA GLY A 130 -7.33 27.42 6.45
C GLY A 130 -6.22 26.39 6.68
N ARG A 131 -4.99 26.66 6.23
CA ARG A 131 -3.81 25.80 6.43
C ARG A 131 -3.33 25.82 7.88
N GLU A 132 -3.21 27.00 8.48
CA GLU A 132 -2.88 27.14 9.91
C GLU A 132 -4.01 26.61 10.81
N PHE A 133 -5.25 26.71 10.35
CA PHE A 133 -6.44 26.19 11.03
C PHE A 133 -6.44 24.64 11.16
N ILE A 134 -6.03 23.91 10.11
CA ILE A 134 -5.92 22.44 10.15
C ILE A 134 -4.74 21.99 11.01
N ALA A 135 -3.61 22.71 10.96
CA ALA A 135 -2.42 22.39 11.74
C ALA A 135 -2.59 22.66 13.26
N GLY A 136 -3.27 23.74 13.64
CA GLY A 136 -3.44 24.13 15.06
C GLY A 136 -4.36 23.24 15.90
N LYS A 137 -5.17 22.38 15.27
CA LYS A 137 -6.05 21.41 15.96
C LYS A 137 -5.44 20.01 16.11
N GLU A 138 -4.34 19.72 15.40
CA GLU A 138 -3.58 18.47 15.53
C GLU A 138 -3.11 18.22 16.97
N ASP A 139 -2.72 19.28 17.68
CA ASP A 139 -2.27 19.19 19.07
C ASP A 139 -3.41 18.78 20.04
N SER A 140 -4.66 19.14 19.71
CA SER A 140 -5.83 18.85 20.56
C SER A 140 -6.38 17.43 20.38
N VAL A 141 -6.22 16.83 19.19
CA VAL A 141 -6.62 15.44 18.89
C VAL A 141 -5.52 14.47 19.32
N SER A 142 -4.25 14.84 19.15
CA SER A 142 -3.09 14.05 19.61
C SER A 142 -3.05 13.93 21.13
N ALA A 143 -3.54 14.92 21.88
CA ALA A 143 -3.67 14.86 23.34
C ALA A 143 -4.72 13.85 23.87
N ARG A 144 -5.60 13.31 23.00
CA ARG A 144 -6.70 12.40 23.38
C ARG A 144 -6.51 10.94 22.91
N LEU A 145 -5.47 10.65 22.13
CA LEU A 145 -5.18 9.31 21.61
C LEU A 145 -3.85 8.79 22.19
N ASN A 146 -3.77 7.49 22.48
CA ASN A 146 -2.55 6.89 23.02
C ASN A 146 -1.38 7.04 22.04
N SER A 147 -0.20 7.32 22.59
CA SER A 147 1.00 7.88 21.92
C SER A 147 1.54 7.15 20.70
N LYS A 148 1.14 5.90 20.44
CA LYS A 148 1.58 5.11 19.27
C LYS A 148 0.66 5.24 18.06
N GLN A 149 -0.60 5.66 18.23
CA GLN A 149 -1.53 5.89 17.12
C GLN A 149 -1.52 7.34 16.60
N SER A 150 -1.00 8.29 17.37
CA SER A 150 -1.00 9.70 16.98
C SER A 150 0.10 10.07 15.98
N SER A 151 1.24 9.36 15.98
CA SER A 151 2.38 9.64 15.08
C SER A 151 2.03 9.36 13.61
N ASP A 152 1.36 8.24 13.35
CA ASP A 152 1.14 7.75 11.98
C ASP A 152 0.00 8.52 11.30
N CYS A 153 -1.04 8.89 12.04
CA CYS A 153 -2.11 9.74 11.53
C CYS A 153 -1.66 11.20 11.30
N SER A 154 -0.77 11.75 12.16
CA SER A 154 -0.27 13.12 11.99
C SER A 154 0.65 13.24 10.76
N ALA A 155 1.51 12.26 10.51
CA ALA A 155 2.38 12.26 9.34
C ALA A 155 1.59 12.16 8.01
N LEU A 156 0.58 11.30 7.95
CA LEU A 156 -0.26 11.14 6.76
C LEU A 156 -1.15 12.36 6.49
N CYS A 157 -1.69 13.00 7.53
CA CYS A 157 -2.48 14.22 7.40
C CYS A 157 -1.64 15.43 6.94
N ARG A 158 -0.41 15.56 7.45
CA ARG A 158 0.52 16.62 7.01
C ARG A 158 0.93 16.45 5.55
N LEU A 159 1.30 15.22 5.18
CA LEU A 159 1.70 14.90 3.80
C LEU A 159 0.56 15.16 2.81
N SER A 160 -0.68 14.80 3.16
CA SER A 160 -1.84 15.05 2.30
C SER A 160 -2.21 16.54 2.22
N ALA A 161 -2.06 17.31 3.31
CA ALA A 161 -2.27 18.76 3.29
C ALA A 161 -1.20 19.50 2.45
N ASP A 162 0.07 19.13 2.55
CA ASP A 162 1.15 19.79 1.80
C ASP A 162 1.12 19.46 0.30
N ILE A 163 0.79 18.22 -0.08
CA ILE A 163 0.51 17.83 -1.48
C ILE A 163 -0.69 18.63 -2.02
N PHE A 164 -1.72 18.81 -1.20
CA PHE A 164 -2.97 19.48 -1.58
C PHE A 164 -2.83 21.00 -1.77
N PHE A 165 -2.18 21.71 -0.85
CA PHE A 165 -1.98 23.17 -0.97
C PHE A 165 -0.99 23.56 -2.06
N SER A 166 -0.03 22.69 -2.38
CA SER A 166 0.95 22.93 -3.45
C SER A 166 0.33 22.88 -4.85
N GLY A 167 -0.75 22.10 -5.04
CA GLY A 167 -1.46 22.00 -6.33
C GLY A 167 -2.57 23.03 -6.53
N LEU A 168 -3.08 23.65 -5.46
CA LEU A 168 -4.22 24.59 -5.50
C LEU A 168 -3.82 26.06 -5.67
N LEU A 169 -2.57 26.43 -5.40
CA LEU A 169 -2.15 27.84 -5.33
C LEU A 169 -1.47 28.39 -6.59
N TYR A 170 -1.53 27.68 -7.72
CA TYR A 170 -0.91 28.19 -8.95
C TYR A 170 -1.78 27.94 -10.17
N ASP A 171 -2.58 28.94 -10.52
CA ASP A 171 -3.14 29.12 -11.86
C ASP A 171 -2.25 30.13 -12.61
N PRO A 172 -1.44 29.68 -13.58
CA PRO A 172 -0.57 30.58 -14.36
C PRO A 172 -1.36 31.59 -15.20
N SER A 173 -2.66 31.36 -15.44
CA SER A 173 -3.50 32.28 -16.21
C SER A 173 -3.91 33.54 -15.44
N GLU A 174 -3.81 33.54 -14.10
CA GLU A 174 -4.22 34.69 -13.27
C GLU A 174 -3.09 35.67 -12.94
N GLN A 175 -1.81 35.31 -13.15
CA GLN A 175 -0.66 36.19 -12.86
C GLN A 175 0.44 36.16 -13.96
N PRO A 176 0.19 36.74 -15.14
CA PRO A 176 1.13 36.71 -16.27
C PRO A 176 2.42 37.53 -16.06
N ASN A 177 2.55 38.29 -14.96
CA ASN A 177 3.66 39.21 -14.70
C ASN A 177 4.32 39.01 -13.32
N ALA A 178 4.32 37.79 -12.78
CA ALA A 178 5.06 37.51 -11.55
C ALA A 178 6.55 37.83 -11.75
N PRO A 179 7.22 38.53 -10.81
CA PRO A 179 8.65 38.81 -10.91
C PRO A 179 9.46 37.51 -11.07
N ASP A 180 10.50 37.52 -11.89
CA ASP A 180 11.33 36.34 -12.20
C ASP A 180 11.82 35.61 -10.94
N ASP A 181 12.06 36.36 -9.86
CA ASP A 181 12.53 35.87 -8.57
C ASP A 181 11.46 35.02 -7.85
N LEU A 182 10.18 35.40 -7.97
CA LEU A 182 9.04 34.67 -7.41
C LEU A 182 8.79 33.38 -8.18
N GLN A 183 8.87 33.43 -9.51
CA GLN A 183 8.74 32.25 -10.37
C GLN A 183 9.90 31.26 -10.13
N ALA A 184 11.13 31.76 -9.96
CA ALA A 184 12.29 30.95 -9.60
C ALA A 184 12.21 30.37 -8.17
N GLY A 185 11.52 31.05 -7.24
CA GLY A 185 11.21 30.54 -5.91
C GLY A 185 10.21 29.38 -5.95
N ILE A 186 9.11 29.54 -6.69
CA ILE A 186 8.07 28.52 -6.89
C ILE A 186 8.66 27.27 -7.56
N ASN A 187 9.46 27.43 -8.62
CA ASN A 187 10.11 26.32 -9.30
C ASN A 187 11.08 25.56 -8.40
N ARG A 188 11.84 26.26 -7.55
CA ARG A 188 12.73 25.62 -6.57
C ARG A 188 11.95 24.84 -5.52
N MET A 189 10.83 25.38 -5.05
CA MET A 189 9.96 24.72 -4.08
C MET A 189 9.28 23.46 -4.67
N LEU A 190 8.81 23.52 -5.92
CA LEU A 190 8.25 22.36 -6.64
C LEU A 190 9.29 21.26 -6.83
N VAL A 191 10.51 21.61 -7.26
CA VAL A 191 11.61 20.63 -7.41
C VAL A 191 12.03 20.04 -6.07
N GLN A 192 12.09 20.84 -5.00
CA GLN A 192 12.40 20.34 -3.66
C GLN A 192 11.29 19.44 -3.11
N ASN A 193 10.02 19.79 -3.30
CA ASN A 193 8.90 18.94 -2.88
C ASN A 193 8.83 17.64 -3.69
N LEU A 194 9.13 17.67 -5.00
CA LEU A 194 9.24 16.47 -5.82
C LEU A 194 10.41 15.59 -5.36
N LYS A 195 11.56 16.17 -5.00
CA LYS A 195 12.69 15.42 -4.41
C LYS A 195 12.35 14.83 -3.04
N ILE A 196 11.70 15.59 -2.16
CA ILE A 196 11.27 15.13 -0.83
C ILE A 196 10.23 14.02 -0.95
N ASN A 197 9.26 14.14 -1.86
CA ASN A 197 8.26 13.11 -2.11
C ASN A 197 8.88 11.87 -2.79
N PHE A 198 9.86 12.03 -3.68
CA PHE A 198 10.56 10.90 -4.28
C PHE A 198 11.41 10.13 -3.23
N VAL A 199 12.03 10.85 -2.29
CA VAL A 199 12.85 10.26 -1.22
C VAL A 199 12.02 9.68 -0.07
N ASN A 200 10.86 10.26 0.26
CA ASN A 200 10.06 9.88 1.44
C ASN A 200 8.80 9.08 1.13
N SER A 201 8.43 8.87 -0.14
CA SER A 201 7.23 8.10 -0.46
C SER A 201 7.50 6.60 -0.60
N GLU A 202 6.46 5.83 -0.33
CA GLU A 202 6.34 4.42 -0.73
C GLU A 202 6.47 4.21 -2.26
N PHE A 203 6.71 5.24 -3.08
CA PHE A 203 6.99 5.07 -4.52
C PHE A 203 8.41 4.57 -4.82
N ALA A 204 9.35 4.62 -3.86
CA ALA A 204 10.57 3.82 -3.94
C ALA A 204 10.28 2.30 -3.87
N ASN A 205 9.06 1.91 -3.45
CA ASN A 205 8.54 0.53 -3.46
C ASN A 205 7.62 0.22 -4.66
N ALA A 206 7.50 1.10 -5.66
CA ALA A 206 6.75 0.77 -6.87
C ALA A 206 7.59 -0.17 -7.77
N ASN A 207 7.12 -1.40 -7.99
CA ASN A 207 7.69 -2.39 -8.93
C ASN A 207 7.73 -1.92 -10.41
N ASN A 208 7.42 -0.65 -10.70
CA ASN A 208 7.42 -0.11 -12.04
C ASN A 208 7.72 1.41 -12.02
N PRO A 209 8.94 1.83 -12.42
CA PRO A 209 9.30 3.25 -12.49
C PRO A 209 8.38 4.08 -13.40
N LEU A 210 7.67 3.46 -14.34
CA LEU A 210 6.70 4.14 -15.21
C LEU A 210 5.49 4.71 -14.43
N GLN A 211 5.13 4.13 -13.28
CA GLN A 211 4.02 4.63 -12.46
C GLN A 211 4.35 5.97 -11.78
N ALA A 212 5.62 6.21 -11.43
CA ALA A 212 6.06 7.49 -10.86
C ALA A 212 6.15 8.61 -11.92
N ILE A 213 6.26 8.24 -13.21
CA ILE A 213 6.41 9.18 -14.32
C ILE A 213 5.05 9.64 -14.87
N LEU A 214 3.98 8.85 -14.69
CA LEU A 214 2.63 9.15 -15.21
C LEU A 214 2.06 10.50 -14.76
N PRO A 215 2.10 10.91 -13.46
CA PRO A 215 1.60 12.20 -13.03
C PRO A 215 2.37 13.39 -13.62
N LEU A 216 3.66 13.19 -13.92
CA LEU A 216 4.52 14.19 -14.56
C LEU A 216 4.22 14.34 -16.05
N ILE A 217 3.95 13.23 -16.75
CA ILE A 217 3.47 13.26 -18.14
C ILE A 217 2.12 14.00 -18.20
N GLU A 218 1.19 13.66 -17.31
CA GLU A 218 -0.13 14.30 -17.26
C GLU A 218 -0.04 15.81 -16.98
N LEU A 219 0.86 16.23 -16.08
CA LEU A 219 1.14 17.64 -15.81
C LEU A 219 1.70 18.39 -17.04
N ILE A 220 2.59 17.75 -17.82
CA ILE A 220 3.15 18.32 -19.05
C ILE A 220 2.09 18.40 -20.15
N GLU A 221 1.23 17.38 -20.26
CA GLU A 221 0.16 17.36 -21.26
C GLU A 221 -0.93 18.40 -20.97
N ASN A 222 -1.26 18.60 -19.70
CA ASN A 222 -2.24 19.61 -19.29
C ASN A 222 -1.72 21.06 -19.41
N ASN A 223 -0.39 21.27 -19.46
CA ASN A 223 0.23 22.59 -19.62
C ASN A 223 0.69 22.93 -21.05
N LYS A 224 0.27 22.16 -22.06
CA LYS A 224 0.61 22.41 -23.49
C LYS A 224 0.17 23.78 -24.02
N GLN A 225 -0.69 24.52 -23.33
CA GLN A 225 -1.14 25.87 -23.72
C GLN A 225 -0.37 27.02 -23.07
N SER A 226 0.48 26.76 -22.07
CA SER A 226 1.31 27.78 -21.42
C SER A 226 2.72 27.88 -21.99
N ASP A 227 3.38 29.01 -21.74
CA ASP A 227 4.64 29.45 -22.32
C ASP A 227 5.70 28.33 -22.52
N SER A 228 6.19 28.22 -23.75
CA SER A 228 7.06 27.15 -24.26
C SER A 228 8.32 26.90 -23.43
N LYS A 229 8.79 27.91 -22.66
CA LYS A 229 10.01 27.82 -21.85
C LYS A 229 9.83 26.99 -20.58
N VAL A 230 8.66 27.00 -19.95
CA VAL A 230 8.39 26.21 -18.73
C VAL A 230 8.31 24.72 -19.08
N ASN A 231 7.64 24.40 -20.18
CA ASN A 231 7.55 23.03 -20.69
C ASN A 231 8.93 22.47 -21.09
N LEU A 232 9.81 23.29 -21.67
CA LEU A 232 11.16 22.87 -22.04
C LEU A 232 12.05 22.61 -20.83
N ALA A 233 11.97 23.44 -19.78
CA ALA A 233 12.72 23.23 -18.54
C ALA A 233 12.27 21.96 -17.80
N ALA A 234 10.96 21.72 -17.72
CA ALA A 234 10.40 20.51 -17.13
C ALA A 234 10.79 19.24 -17.92
N LEU A 235 10.73 19.30 -19.25
CA LEU A 235 11.16 18.21 -20.13
C LEU A 235 12.66 17.89 -19.97
N ASN A 236 13.52 18.91 -19.92
CA ASN A 236 14.97 18.72 -19.74
C ASN A 236 15.30 18.14 -18.36
N ALA A 237 14.58 18.56 -17.31
CA ALA A 237 14.73 18.00 -15.97
C ALA A 237 14.31 16.53 -15.91
N LEU A 238 13.20 16.17 -16.57
CA LEU A 238 12.75 14.78 -16.72
C LEU A 238 13.75 13.94 -17.51
N GLN A 239 14.30 14.47 -18.60
CA GLN A 239 15.33 13.78 -19.38
C GLN A 239 16.59 13.52 -18.56
N GLY A 240 17.01 14.47 -17.71
CA GLY A 240 18.12 14.28 -16.79
C GLY A 240 17.87 13.18 -15.75
N LEU A 241 16.70 13.19 -15.10
CA LEU A 241 16.33 12.15 -14.13
C LEU A 241 16.21 10.77 -14.76
N LEU A 242 15.64 10.69 -15.97
CA LEU A 242 15.56 9.44 -16.73
C LEU A 242 16.95 8.98 -17.16
N ALA A 243 17.84 9.87 -17.59
CA ALA A 243 19.20 9.51 -17.96
C ALA A 243 20.00 8.97 -16.77
N GLU A 244 19.89 9.57 -15.58
CA GLU A 244 20.55 9.07 -14.36
C GLU A 244 20.01 7.70 -13.94
N GLU A 245 18.69 7.48 -14.00
CA GLU A 245 18.07 6.17 -13.72
C GLU A 245 18.43 5.12 -14.79
N PHE A 246 18.45 5.49 -16.08
CA PHE A 246 18.86 4.58 -17.15
C PHE A 246 20.36 4.27 -17.10
N GLU A 247 21.22 5.21 -16.71
CA GLU A 247 22.64 4.96 -16.49
C GLU A 247 22.88 4.11 -15.23
N ALA A 248 22.14 4.33 -14.14
CA ALA A 248 22.19 3.49 -12.95
C ALA A 248 21.66 2.06 -13.22
N ALA A 249 20.57 1.95 -13.98
CA ALA A 249 20.00 0.68 -14.41
C ALA A 249 20.91 -0.03 -15.43
N ALA A 250 21.53 0.70 -16.37
CA ALA A 250 22.49 0.15 -17.33
C ALA A 250 23.80 -0.26 -16.65
N ALA A 251 24.28 0.49 -15.66
CA ALA A 251 25.41 0.10 -14.81
C ALA A 251 25.08 -1.15 -13.99
N SER A 252 23.84 -1.28 -13.50
CA SER A 252 23.37 -2.49 -12.81
C SER A 252 23.05 -3.66 -13.75
N ALA A 253 22.76 -3.42 -15.03
CA ALA A 253 22.47 -4.46 -16.04
C ALA A 253 23.73 -4.90 -16.80
N SER A 254 24.80 -4.12 -16.72
CA SER A 254 26.14 -4.43 -17.26
C SER A 254 26.90 -5.47 -16.41
N GLU A 255 26.38 -5.83 -15.23
CA GLU A 255 26.74 -7.09 -14.58
C GLU A 255 26.17 -8.25 -15.42
N SER A 256 26.86 -8.54 -16.53
CA SER A 256 26.70 -9.78 -17.30
C SER A 256 26.63 -10.96 -16.33
N PRO A 257 25.78 -11.97 -16.61
CA PRO A 257 25.49 -13.07 -15.68
C PRO A 257 26.79 -13.58 -15.11
N THR A 258 27.04 -13.24 -13.86
CA THR A 258 28.24 -13.58 -13.13
C THR A 258 28.38 -15.08 -13.30
N ALA A 259 29.56 -15.54 -13.73
CA ALA A 259 29.86 -16.95 -13.94
C ALA A 259 29.17 -17.78 -12.85
N PRO A 260 28.43 -18.85 -13.21
CA PRO A 260 27.45 -19.49 -12.33
C PRO A 260 28.08 -19.69 -10.96
N LEU A 261 27.58 -18.92 -9.98
CA LEU A 261 27.97 -19.05 -8.58
C LEU A 261 27.95 -20.53 -8.27
N ALA A 262 29.11 -21.06 -7.86
CA ALA A 262 29.27 -22.48 -7.60
C ALA A 262 28.07 -22.95 -6.77
N ALA A 263 27.32 -23.92 -7.31
CA ALA A 263 26.06 -24.34 -6.73
C ALA A 263 26.26 -24.68 -5.25
N ASN A 264 25.46 -24.08 -4.37
CA ASN A 264 25.57 -24.35 -2.94
C ASN A 264 25.18 -25.83 -2.73
N PRO A 265 25.99 -26.64 -2.03
CA PRO A 265 25.69 -28.06 -1.82
C PRO A 265 24.32 -28.29 -1.14
N LEU A 266 23.86 -27.34 -0.32
CA LEU A 266 22.54 -27.39 0.31
C LEU A 266 21.39 -27.27 -0.70
N ASP A 267 21.61 -26.65 -1.86
CA ASP A 267 20.56 -26.49 -2.88
C ASP A 267 20.19 -27.86 -3.47
N ALA A 268 21.18 -28.75 -3.68
CA ALA A 268 20.93 -30.11 -4.13
C ALA A 268 20.20 -30.96 -3.08
N GLU A 269 20.52 -30.75 -1.79
CA GLU A 269 19.84 -31.44 -0.69
C GLU A 269 18.39 -30.96 -0.52
N ALA A 270 18.16 -29.65 -0.53
CA ALA A 270 16.82 -29.06 -0.46
C ALA A 270 15.94 -29.54 -1.63
N LYS A 271 16.50 -29.59 -2.84
CA LYS A 271 15.79 -30.13 -4.01
C LYS A 271 15.41 -31.60 -3.83
N LYS A 272 16.29 -32.43 -3.26
CA LYS A 272 15.98 -33.83 -2.93
C LYS A 272 14.82 -33.94 -1.92
N VAL A 273 14.81 -33.12 -0.88
CA VAL A 273 13.71 -33.10 0.11
C VAL A 273 12.38 -32.80 -0.58
N ALA A 274 12.32 -31.76 -1.40
CA ALA A 274 11.11 -31.43 -2.15
C ALA A 274 10.72 -32.53 -3.16
N GLN A 275 11.69 -33.12 -3.88
CA GLN A 275 11.44 -34.19 -4.85
C GLN A 275 10.85 -35.46 -4.22
N ARG A 276 11.09 -35.74 -2.93
CA ARG A 276 10.45 -36.87 -2.23
C ARG A 276 8.92 -36.79 -2.28
N PHE A 277 8.34 -35.60 -2.24
CA PHE A 277 6.88 -35.42 -2.37
C PHE A 277 6.35 -35.78 -3.77
N LEU A 278 7.21 -35.78 -4.80
CA LEU A 278 6.83 -36.27 -6.12
C LEU A 278 6.99 -37.80 -6.22
N SER A 279 8.06 -38.37 -5.67
CA SER A 279 8.31 -39.82 -5.77
C SER A 279 7.50 -40.67 -4.80
N GLU A 280 7.14 -40.13 -3.63
CA GLU A 280 6.47 -40.83 -2.52
C GLU A 280 5.14 -40.14 -2.16
N ARG A 281 4.30 -39.82 -3.15
CA ARG A 281 3.05 -39.05 -2.98
C ARG A 281 2.10 -39.68 -1.96
N GLU A 282 2.05 -41.01 -1.90
CA GLU A 282 1.26 -41.77 -0.94
C GLU A 282 1.69 -41.55 0.52
N LYS A 283 2.92 -41.08 0.74
CA LYS A 283 3.47 -40.72 2.06
C LYS A 283 3.49 -39.21 2.32
N ALA A 284 2.81 -38.41 1.50
CA ALA A 284 2.80 -36.94 1.61
C ALA A 284 2.57 -36.43 3.04
N ARG A 285 1.66 -37.06 3.78
CA ARG A 285 1.38 -36.70 5.17
C ARG A 285 2.54 -37.00 6.12
N GLU A 286 3.13 -38.19 6.02
CA GLU A 286 4.30 -38.58 6.82
C GLU A 286 5.49 -37.66 6.54
N LEU A 287 5.76 -37.41 5.25
CA LEU A 287 6.81 -36.48 4.81
C LEU A 287 6.56 -35.04 5.30
N THR A 288 5.30 -34.59 5.31
CA THR A 288 4.97 -33.27 5.86
C THR A 288 5.26 -33.20 7.35
N LEU A 289 4.85 -34.23 8.12
CA LEU A 289 5.08 -34.29 9.56
C LEU A 289 6.57 -34.38 9.94
N ASP A 290 7.40 -35.02 9.11
CA ASP A 290 8.86 -35.10 9.27
C ASP A 290 9.54 -33.71 9.21
N LEU A 291 8.91 -32.76 8.52
CA LEU A 291 9.37 -31.37 8.39
C LEU A 291 8.82 -30.43 9.47
N LYS A 292 8.05 -30.94 10.45
CA LYS A 292 7.44 -30.14 11.50
C LYS A 292 8.53 -29.41 12.32
N PRO A 293 8.47 -28.07 12.45
CA PRO A 293 9.38 -27.33 13.31
C PRO A 293 9.36 -27.80 14.77
N THR A 294 10.53 -27.96 15.37
CA THR A 294 10.69 -28.11 16.82
C THR A 294 10.92 -26.75 17.48
N ARG A 295 10.74 -26.67 18.81
CA ARG A 295 11.02 -25.45 19.57
C ARG A 295 12.50 -25.05 19.42
N GLU A 296 13.40 -26.03 19.44
CA GLU A 296 14.84 -25.81 19.28
C GLU A 296 15.17 -25.26 17.89
N ALA A 297 14.51 -25.77 16.84
CA ALA A 297 14.66 -25.26 15.49
C ALA A 297 14.15 -23.81 15.37
N CYS A 298 13.01 -23.48 15.99
CA CYS A 298 12.52 -22.11 16.07
C CYS A 298 13.54 -21.18 16.74
N ASN A 299 14.10 -21.57 17.89
CA ASN A 299 15.10 -20.77 18.62
C ASN A 299 16.43 -20.59 17.87
N LYS A 300 16.74 -21.47 16.92
CA LYS A 300 17.93 -21.33 16.06
C LYS A 300 17.67 -20.48 14.83
N LEU A 301 16.45 -20.51 14.29
CA LEU A 301 16.09 -19.72 13.11
C LEU A 301 15.71 -18.28 13.47
N LEU A 302 15.08 -18.08 14.62
CA LEU A 302 14.41 -16.84 15.02
C LEU A 302 15.00 -16.27 16.30
N LYS A 303 14.87 -14.96 16.48
CA LYS A 303 15.18 -14.27 17.73
C LYS A 303 14.25 -14.76 18.85
N GLU A 304 14.74 -14.70 20.09
CA GLU A 304 14.08 -15.27 21.28
C GLU A 304 12.68 -14.69 21.54
N ASP A 305 12.42 -13.45 21.11
CA ASP A 305 11.17 -12.74 21.35
C ASP A 305 9.97 -13.30 20.57
N VAL A 306 10.19 -13.99 19.44
CA VAL A 306 9.11 -14.54 18.60
C VAL A 306 9.14 -16.05 18.43
N ALA A 307 10.24 -16.72 18.80
CA ALA A 307 10.42 -18.15 18.54
C ALA A 307 9.33 -19.03 19.18
N ASP A 308 8.91 -18.71 20.40
CA ASP A 308 7.86 -19.45 21.12
C ASP A 308 6.47 -19.29 20.48
N GLU A 309 6.13 -18.08 20.00
CA GLU A 309 4.87 -17.83 19.30
C GLU A 309 4.82 -18.57 17.96
N VAL A 310 5.93 -18.55 17.22
CA VAL A 310 6.07 -19.28 15.96
C VAL A 310 5.98 -20.79 16.18
N PHE A 311 6.64 -21.31 17.21
CA PHE A 311 6.53 -22.73 17.57
C PHE A 311 5.08 -23.12 17.84
N LYS A 312 4.37 -22.35 18.67
CA LYS A 312 2.96 -22.62 18.99
C LYS A 312 2.08 -22.60 17.73
N PHE A 313 2.26 -21.59 16.87
CA PHE A 313 1.52 -21.47 15.62
C PHE A 313 1.67 -22.73 14.74
N TYR A 314 2.91 -23.22 14.58
CA TYR A 314 3.14 -24.42 13.78
C TYR A 314 2.77 -25.72 14.50
N ASP A 315 2.89 -25.80 15.82
CA ASP A 315 2.42 -26.96 16.57
C ASP A 315 0.93 -27.20 16.34
N GLU A 316 0.13 -26.12 16.39
CA GLU A 316 -1.30 -26.14 16.05
C GLU A 316 -1.55 -26.46 14.56
N GLN A 317 -0.84 -25.79 13.64
CA GLN A 317 -1.04 -25.98 12.21
C GLN A 317 -0.70 -27.41 11.75
N TYR A 318 0.42 -27.98 12.19
CA TYR A 318 0.80 -29.37 11.89
C TYR A 318 -0.03 -30.40 12.68
N GLY A 319 -0.66 -30.00 13.78
CA GLY A 319 -1.66 -30.81 14.48
C GLY A 319 -2.97 -30.94 13.70
N SER A 320 -3.27 -29.99 12.81
CA SER A 320 -4.45 -30.05 11.93
C SER A 320 -4.28 -31.10 10.82
N SER A 321 -5.39 -31.69 10.37
CA SER A 321 -5.38 -32.57 9.19
C SER A 321 -5.20 -31.82 7.87
N GLU A 322 -5.21 -30.49 7.88
CA GLU A 322 -5.18 -29.64 6.68
C GLU A 322 -3.75 -29.39 6.18
N MET A 323 -2.74 -29.47 7.07
CA MET A 323 -1.34 -29.24 6.68
C MET A 323 -0.76 -30.51 6.03
N VAL A 324 -0.94 -30.63 4.72
CA VAL A 324 -0.33 -31.69 3.91
C VAL A 324 0.22 -31.11 2.61
N ILE A 325 1.50 -31.38 2.34
CA ILE A 325 2.15 -31.05 1.07
C ILE A 325 1.88 -32.18 0.08
N ALA A 326 0.86 -32.01 -0.76
CA ALA A 326 0.43 -33.03 -1.70
C ALA A 326 0.40 -32.48 -3.14
N PRO A 327 1.53 -32.46 -3.86
CA PRO A 327 1.52 -32.12 -5.28
C PRO A 327 0.71 -33.16 -6.07
N SER A 328 -0.14 -32.69 -6.99
CA SER A 328 -0.86 -33.57 -7.93
C SER A 328 0.09 -34.36 -8.84
N HIS A 329 -0.44 -35.36 -9.55
CA HIS A 329 0.30 -36.15 -10.54
C HIS A 329 0.79 -35.34 -11.75
N GLU A 330 0.20 -34.17 -12.00
CA GLU A 330 0.59 -33.31 -13.11
C GLU A 330 1.89 -32.55 -12.83
N HIS A 331 2.21 -32.32 -11.55
CA HIS A 331 3.49 -31.73 -11.18
C HIS A 331 4.59 -32.78 -11.31
N GLN A 332 5.62 -32.50 -12.11
CA GLN A 332 6.68 -33.46 -12.44
C GLN A 332 8.08 -32.91 -12.15
N ASP A 333 8.21 -31.60 -11.88
CA ASP A 333 9.49 -30.98 -11.54
C ASP A 333 9.38 -30.08 -10.30
N VAL A 334 10.54 -29.76 -9.74
CA VAL A 334 10.72 -28.85 -8.61
C VAL A 334 11.65 -27.71 -9.02
N ILE A 335 11.14 -26.50 -8.94
CA ILE A 335 11.92 -25.26 -9.00
C ILE A 335 12.27 -24.86 -7.57
N LEU A 336 13.53 -24.50 -7.33
CA LEU A 336 14.06 -24.13 -6.01
C LEU A 336 14.67 -22.73 -6.08
N LEU A 337 14.38 -21.90 -5.07
CA LEU A 337 15.00 -20.61 -4.83
C LEU A 337 15.50 -20.58 -3.38
N GLY A 338 16.81 -20.39 -3.19
CA GLY A 338 17.44 -20.33 -1.87
C GLY A 338 18.06 -18.97 -1.61
N VAL A 339 17.75 -18.36 -0.46
CA VAL A 339 18.25 -17.04 -0.05
C VAL A 339 18.89 -17.16 1.34
N PRO A 340 20.12 -16.65 1.56
CA PRO A 340 20.70 -16.53 2.90
C PRO A 340 19.80 -15.70 3.83
N SER A 341 19.68 -16.06 5.10
CA SER A 341 18.91 -15.27 6.07
C SER A 341 19.48 -13.86 6.23
N ASP A 342 20.79 -13.69 6.06
CA ASP A 342 21.47 -12.39 6.04
C ASP A 342 20.95 -11.46 4.93
N ASP A 343 20.65 -12.01 3.75
CA ASP A 343 20.07 -11.23 2.65
C ASP A 343 18.63 -10.80 2.98
N LEU A 344 17.86 -11.67 3.63
CA LEU A 344 16.50 -11.36 4.09
C LEU A 344 16.49 -10.32 5.21
N ILE A 345 17.46 -10.39 6.14
CA ILE A 345 17.66 -9.39 7.21
C ILE A 345 18.02 -8.03 6.62
N ALA A 346 18.94 -8.00 5.65
CA ALA A 346 19.41 -6.78 5.03
C ALA A 346 18.49 -6.23 3.91
N GLY A 347 17.51 -7.00 3.45
CA GLY A 347 16.59 -6.59 2.38
C GLY A 347 17.29 -6.43 1.03
N THR A 348 18.29 -7.27 0.73
CA THR A 348 19.10 -7.15 -0.50
C THR A 348 18.29 -7.46 -1.77
N LYS A 349 18.90 -7.27 -2.95
CA LYS A 349 18.26 -7.64 -4.23
C LYS A 349 17.86 -9.13 -4.28
N ALA A 350 18.63 -10.02 -3.63
CA ALA A 350 18.30 -11.44 -3.54
C ALA A 350 17.01 -11.68 -2.73
N ALA A 351 16.83 -10.95 -1.62
CA ALA A 351 15.61 -11.03 -0.82
C ALA A 351 14.35 -10.61 -1.59
N ARG A 352 14.46 -9.71 -2.57
CA ARG A 352 13.32 -9.26 -3.40
C ARG A 352 12.78 -10.35 -4.34
N GLN A 353 13.56 -11.40 -4.61
CA GLN A 353 13.11 -12.56 -5.39
C GLN A 353 12.29 -13.54 -4.53
N PHE A 354 12.38 -13.42 -3.20
CA PHE A 354 11.65 -14.25 -2.25
C PHE A 354 10.22 -13.71 -2.03
N PRO A 355 9.27 -14.47 -1.45
CA PRO A 355 7.93 -13.96 -1.18
C PRO A 355 7.97 -12.68 -0.35
N GLY A 356 7.24 -11.65 -0.77
CA GLY A 356 7.27 -10.33 -0.13
C GLY A 356 6.98 -10.34 1.37
N GLY A 357 6.23 -11.32 1.87
CA GLY A 357 6.01 -11.51 3.31
C GLY A 357 7.30 -11.68 4.13
N TYR A 358 8.40 -12.15 3.53
CA TYR A 358 9.69 -12.28 4.22
C TYR A 358 10.36 -10.94 4.55
N GLN A 359 9.90 -9.82 3.97
CA GLN A 359 10.35 -8.49 4.41
C GLN A 359 9.98 -8.24 5.88
N ALA A 360 8.81 -8.72 6.32
CA ALA A 360 8.40 -8.66 7.72
C ALA A 360 9.12 -9.70 8.60
N VAL A 361 9.61 -10.79 8.00
CA VAL A 361 10.30 -11.88 8.72
C VAL A 361 11.77 -11.54 8.97
N GLY A 362 12.43 -10.83 8.04
CA GLY A 362 13.85 -10.47 8.11
C GLY A 362 14.31 -9.97 9.49
N PRO A 363 13.66 -8.96 10.10
CA PRO A 363 14.03 -8.45 11.42
C PRO A 363 13.97 -9.48 12.55
N HIS A 364 13.29 -10.61 12.39
CA HIS A 364 13.16 -11.67 13.39
C HIS A 364 14.08 -12.86 13.15
N LEU A 365 14.75 -12.95 12.00
CA LEU A 365 15.66 -14.04 11.68
C LEU A 365 16.99 -13.91 12.42
N GLN A 366 17.59 -15.06 12.69
CA GLN A 366 19.02 -15.17 12.99
C GLN A 366 19.82 -15.36 11.69
N SER A 367 21.05 -14.84 11.68
CA SER A 367 22.02 -14.97 10.60
C SER A 367 22.51 -16.41 10.40
N GLY A 368 23.10 -16.70 9.24
CA GLY A 368 23.80 -17.97 8.99
C GLY A 368 22.94 -19.14 8.51
N HIS A 369 21.65 -18.92 8.23
CA HIS A 369 20.77 -19.93 7.64
C HIS A 369 20.58 -19.67 6.16
N ARG A 370 20.21 -20.71 5.41
CA ARG A 370 19.72 -20.57 4.03
C ARG A 370 18.28 -21.03 3.97
N ILE A 371 17.39 -20.13 3.56
CA ILE A 371 15.95 -20.35 3.53
C ILE A 371 15.53 -20.59 2.10
N TYR A 372 14.76 -21.65 1.90
CA TYR A 372 14.35 -22.11 0.59
C TYR A 372 12.85 -21.93 0.37
N GLN A 373 12.53 -21.52 -0.85
CA GLN A 373 11.23 -21.67 -1.48
C GLN A 373 11.35 -22.77 -2.53
N PHE A 374 10.34 -23.63 -2.61
CA PHE A 374 10.22 -24.57 -3.71
C PHE A 374 8.82 -24.53 -4.32
N SER A 375 8.75 -24.79 -5.61
CA SER A 375 7.49 -24.91 -6.35
C SER A 375 7.45 -26.23 -7.10
N PHE A 376 6.36 -26.97 -6.95
CA PHE A 376 6.03 -28.10 -7.79
C PHE A 376 5.37 -27.58 -9.06
N VAL A 377 5.94 -27.90 -10.21
CA VAL A 377 5.49 -27.38 -11.51
C VAL A 377 5.20 -28.50 -12.50
N ARG A 378 4.32 -28.23 -13.45
CA ARG A 378 4.14 -29.10 -14.62
C ARG A 378 5.34 -28.94 -15.57
N PRO A 379 5.61 -29.91 -16.46
CA PRO A 379 6.68 -29.77 -17.44
C PRO A 379 6.55 -28.49 -18.29
N GLY A 380 7.59 -27.67 -18.29
CA GLY A 380 7.64 -26.40 -19.04
C GLY A 380 6.93 -25.22 -18.38
N GLU A 381 6.31 -25.39 -17.20
CA GLU A 381 5.74 -24.29 -16.43
C GLU A 381 6.75 -23.75 -15.41
N GLU A 382 6.74 -22.43 -15.19
CA GLU A 382 7.57 -21.77 -14.16
C GLU A 382 6.80 -21.50 -12.86
N LEU A 383 5.48 -21.64 -12.89
CA LEU A 383 4.57 -21.39 -11.78
C LEU A 383 3.81 -22.66 -11.43
N GLY A 384 3.54 -22.84 -10.14
CA GLY A 384 2.82 -24.02 -9.66
C GLY A 384 2.57 -23.98 -8.16
N LEU A 385 2.41 -25.15 -7.55
CA LEU A 385 2.15 -25.26 -6.11
C LEU A 385 3.41 -24.92 -5.32
N ARG A 386 3.37 -23.80 -4.60
CA ARG A 386 4.53 -23.19 -3.93
C ARG A 386 4.49 -23.34 -2.42
N PHE A 387 5.65 -23.65 -1.86
CA PHE A 387 5.94 -23.65 -0.42
C PHE A 387 7.22 -22.87 -0.15
N ASP A 388 7.33 -22.33 1.05
CA ASP A 388 8.46 -21.51 1.50
C ASP A 388 8.84 -21.84 2.94
N GLY A 389 10.02 -21.38 3.35
CA GLY A 389 10.50 -21.57 4.72
C GLY A 389 11.16 -22.92 4.96
N LEU A 390 11.64 -23.61 3.92
CA LEU A 390 12.42 -24.83 4.09
C LEU A 390 13.84 -24.45 4.52
N VAL A 391 14.33 -25.02 5.62
CA VAL A 391 15.65 -24.70 6.20
C VAL A 391 16.27 -25.94 6.82
N LYS A 392 17.61 -26.03 6.77
CA LYS A 392 18.37 -27.10 7.42
C LYS A 392 18.99 -26.58 8.72
N ILE A 393 18.66 -27.22 9.85
CA ILE A 393 19.16 -26.86 11.18
C ILE A 393 19.69 -28.14 11.84
N ASP A 394 20.95 -28.12 12.28
CA ASP A 394 21.66 -29.27 12.89
C ASP A 394 21.58 -30.58 12.09
N GLY A 395 21.54 -30.50 10.76
CA GLY A 395 21.46 -31.69 9.91
C GLY A 395 20.03 -32.12 9.56
N HIS A 396 19.00 -31.58 10.22
CA HIS A 396 17.59 -31.90 9.95
C HIS A 396 16.91 -30.81 9.12
N TRP A 397 15.92 -31.19 8.30
CA TRP A 397 15.15 -30.27 7.48
C TRP A 397 13.82 -29.92 8.14
N TYR A 398 13.52 -28.63 8.21
CA TYR A 398 12.28 -28.10 8.77
C TYR A 398 11.59 -27.20 7.75
N LEU A 399 10.26 -27.15 7.79
CA LEU A 399 9.45 -26.27 6.96
C LEU A 399 8.60 -25.33 7.80
N PHE A 400 8.82 -24.03 7.58
CA PHE A 400 8.11 -22.91 8.19
C PHE A 400 7.21 -22.23 7.15
N PRO A 401 6.10 -22.86 6.73
CA PRO A 401 5.31 -22.37 5.61
C PRO A 401 4.70 -21.01 5.93
N LYS A 402 4.98 -20.01 5.09
CA LYS A 402 4.47 -18.65 5.24
C LYS A 402 4.79 -18.05 6.62
N LEU A 403 6.05 -18.11 7.01
CA LEU A 403 6.56 -17.68 8.33
C LEU A 403 6.07 -16.28 8.78
N TRP A 404 5.82 -15.37 7.83
CA TRP A 404 5.23 -14.05 8.08
C TRP A 404 3.80 -14.07 8.65
N ARG A 405 3.11 -15.22 8.67
CA ARG A 405 1.82 -15.37 9.34
C ARG A 405 1.97 -15.57 10.84
N ALA A 406 3.12 -16.07 11.27
CA ALA A 406 3.41 -16.43 12.65
C ALA A 406 4.15 -15.32 13.40
N VAL A 407 4.98 -14.53 12.71
CA VAL A 407 5.59 -13.31 13.26
C VAL A 407 4.63 -12.13 13.03
N LYS A 408 4.15 -11.48 14.09
CA LYS A 408 3.17 -10.37 14.02
C LYS A 408 3.67 -9.13 14.74
#